data_AF-A0A971LSY4-F1
#
_entry.id   AF-A0A971LSY4-F1
#
_cell.length_a   1.000
_cell.length_b   1.000
_cell.length_c   1.000
_cell.angle_alpha   90.00
_cell.angle_beta   90.00
_cell.angle_gamma   90.00
#
_symmetry.space_group_name_H-M   'P 1'
#
loop_
_entity.id
_entity.type
_entity.pdbx_description
1 polymer ?
#
loop_
_entity_poly.entity_id
_entity_poly.type
_entity_poly.pdbx_seq_one_letter_code
_entity_poly.pdbx_strand_id
1 'polypeptide(L)'
;MVEYRRGNLHIISDFEIRTLMEDGPDIDLFIPIDYRTLNLYIEDMPAYMEGRIQLTEVRNIIIRFSTEKDNHYCTVHFLRNIDLQSAVMNFVFNYKDHYIKLIKKEYSAEMHIITSP
;
A
#
# COMPACT_ATOMS: atom_id res chain seq x y z
N MET A 1 -1.14 16.13 -0.74
CA MET A 1 -2.11 15.04 -0.93
C MET A 1 -2.18 14.74 -2.42
N VAL A 2 -1.92 13.48 -2.76
CA VAL A 2 -1.92 12.91 -4.11
C VAL A 2 -3.04 11.87 -4.15
N GLU A 3 -3.83 11.88 -5.22
CA GLU A 3 -4.84 10.86 -5.49
C GLU A 3 -4.40 10.06 -6.72
N TYR A 4 -4.35 8.74 -6.60
CA TYR A 4 -4.06 7.83 -7.69
C TYR A 4 -5.29 6.96 -7.96
N ARG A 5 -5.75 6.96 -9.22
CA ARG A 5 -6.84 6.11 -9.70
C ARG A 5 -6.46 5.47 -11.03
N ARG A 6 -6.43 4.14 -11.06
CA ARG A 6 -6.26 3.38 -12.30
C ARG A 6 -6.88 2.00 -12.16
N GLY A 7 -7.68 1.58 -13.15
CA GLY A 7 -8.55 0.42 -12.98
C GLY A 7 -9.51 0.66 -11.80
N ASN A 8 -9.62 -0.33 -10.91
CA ASN A 8 -10.40 -0.20 -9.66
C ASN A 8 -9.52 0.14 -8.45
N LEU A 9 -8.21 0.32 -8.64
CA LEU A 9 -7.31 0.67 -7.54
C LEU A 9 -7.42 2.17 -7.26
N HIS A 10 -7.73 2.50 -6.02
CA HIS A 10 -7.81 3.87 -5.52
C HIS A 10 -6.87 4.05 -4.33
N ILE A 11 -5.99 5.05 -4.42
CA ILE A 11 -5.04 5.40 -3.37
C ILE A 11 -5.10 6.90 -3.12
N ILE A 12 -5.23 7.28 -1.85
CA ILE A 12 -5.09 8.66 -1.38
C ILE A 12 -3.83 8.72 -0.52
N SER A 13 -2.87 9.57 -0.86
CA SER A 13 -1.55 9.55 -0.24
C SER A 13 -1.00 10.95 0.06
N ASP A 14 -0.42 11.14 1.24
CA ASP A 14 0.44 12.31 1.53
C ASP A 14 1.85 12.16 0.94
N PHE A 15 2.22 10.95 0.54
CA PHE A 15 3.47 10.62 -0.12
C PHE A 15 3.30 10.63 -1.64
N GLU A 16 4.39 10.87 -2.35
CA GLU A 16 4.44 10.74 -3.81
C GLU A 16 4.20 9.29 -4.23
N ILE A 17 3.46 9.10 -5.33
CA ILE A 17 3.23 7.79 -5.95
C ILE A 17 3.87 7.83 -7.34
N ARG A 18 4.83 6.93 -7.58
CA ARG A 18 5.53 6.82 -8.87
C ARG A 18 5.18 5.49 -9.53
N THR A 19 4.89 5.50 -10.81
CA THR A 19 4.83 4.25 -11.59
C THR A 19 6.24 3.84 -11.99
N LEU A 20 6.70 2.65 -11.60
CA LEU A 20 8.03 2.13 -11.97
C LEU A 20 8.00 1.35 -13.28
N MET A 21 6.98 0.53 -13.47
CA MET A 21 6.86 -0.36 -14.61
C MET A 21 5.39 -0.43 -15.03
N GLU A 22 5.19 -0.41 -16.33
CA GLU A 22 3.93 -0.74 -16.98
C GLU A 22 4.27 -1.79 -18.06
N ASP A 23 3.90 -3.04 -17.83
CA ASP A 23 4.04 -4.12 -18.81
C ASP A 23 2.66 -4.70 -19.11
N GLY A 24 2.09 -4.29 -20.24
CA GLY A 24 0.71 -4.61 -20.58
C GLY A 24 -0.27 -4.15 -19.49
N PRO A 25 -1.05 -5.07 -18.89
CA PRO A 25 -2.01 -4.71 -17.85
C PRO A 25 -1.37 -4.53 -16.46
N ASP A 26 -0.14 -5.01 -16.25
CA ASP A 26 0.50 -5.05 -14.94
C ASP A 26 1.28 -3.77 -14.63
N ILE A 27 1.09 -3.27 -13.41
CA ILE A 27 1.60 -1.98 -12.96
C ILE A 27 2.24 -2.12 -11.58
N ASP A 28 3.47 -1.63 -11.48
CA ASP A 28 4.20 -1.50 -10.22
C ASP A 28 4.23 -0.03 -9.78
N LEU A 29 3.62 0.26 -8.63
CA LEU A 29 3.70 1.55 -7.98
C LEU A 29 4.79 1.53 -6.91
N PHE A 30 5.53 2.63 -6.80
CA PHE A 30 6.55 2.85 -5.80
C PHE A 30 6.23 4.11 -5.00
N ILE A 31 6.19 3.94 -3.68
CA ILE A 31 5.83 4.98 -2.72
C ILE A 31 6.91 5.05 -1.65
N PRO A 32 7.85 6.01 -1.76
CA PRO A 32 8.84 6.24 -0.72
C PRO A 32 8.15 6.89 0.50
N ILE A 33 8.32 6.29 1.68
CA ILE A 33 7.75 6.81 2.94
C ILE A 33 8.82 7.36 3.89
N ASP A 34 10.07 7.48 3.43
CA ASP A 34 11.26 7.74 4.24
C ASP A 34 11.49 6.65 5.29
N TYR A 35 12.57 6.75 6.09
CA TYR A 35 12.81 5.85 7.21
C TYR A 35 11.83 6.13 8.36
N ARG A 36 10.58 5.65 8.23
CA ARG A 36 9.49 5.86 9.18
C ARG A 36 8.96 4.53 9.70
N THR A 37 8.52 4.54 10.95
CA THR A 37 7.64 3.48 11.45
C THR A 37 6.31 3.58 10.70
N LEU A 38 5.88 2.47 10.11
CA LEU A 38 4.59 2.33 9.44
C LEU A 38 3.60 1.61 10.36
N ASN A 39 2.48 2.26 10.65
CA ASN A 39 1.34 1.63 11.31
C ASN A 39 0.32 1.24 10.23
N LEU A 40 0.11 -0.06 10.04
CA LEU A 40 -0.88 -0.60 9.11
C LEU A 40 -2.18 -0.88 9.87
N TYR A 41 -3.25 -0.23 9.43
CA TYR A 41 -4.61 -0.40 9.88
C TYR A 41 -5.39 -1.08 8.74
N ILE A 42 -6.01 -2.21 9.05
CA ILE A 42 -6.86 -2.95 8.11
C ILE A 42 -8.24 -3.00 8.74
N GLU A 43 -9.25 -2.52 8.02
CA GLU A 43 -10.64 -2.64 8.47
C GLU A 43 -11.02 -4.12 8.63
N ASP A 44 -11.92 -4.41 9.58
CA ASP A 44 -12.38 -5.77 9.89
C ASP A 44 -11.28 -6.78 10.28
N MET A 45 -10.19 -6.29 10.88
CA MET A 45 -9.20 -7.17 11.52
C MET A 45 -9.85 -8.06 12.59
N PRO A 46 -9.34 -9.30 12.78
CA PRO A 46 -9.86 -10.19 13.81
C PRO A 46 -9.87 -9.52 15.18
N ALA A 47 -10.94 -9.71 15.96
CA ALA A 47 -11.15 -9.00 17.23
C ALA A 47 -10.05 -9.21 18.29
N TYR A 48 -9.25 -10.28 18.17
CA TYR A 48 -8.09 -10.53 19.04
C TYR A 48 -6.86 -9.71 18.66
N MET A 49 -6.90 -8.98 17.54
CA MET A 49 -5.87 -8.02 17.12
C MET A 49 -6.41 -6.61 17.34
N GLU A 50 -5.83 -5.87 18.27
CA GLU A 50 -6.31 -4.56 18.74
C GLU A 50 -6.12 -3.40 17.73
N GLY A 51 -6.04 -3.71 16.43
CA GLY A 51 -6.31 -2.74 15.37
C GLY A 51 -5.13 -2.30 14.50
N ARG A 52 -3.88 -2.72 14.79
CA ARG A 52 -2.75 -2.40 13.88
C ARG A 52 -1.64 -3.44 13.83
N ILE A 53 -0.96 -3.48 12.70
CA ILE A 53 0.34 -4.14 12.52
C ILE A 53 1.40 -3.03 12.37
N GLN A 54 2.48 -3.10 13.13
CA GLN A 54 3.51 -2.07 13.12
C GLN A 54 4.81 -2.60 12.49
N LEU A 55 5.37 -1.84 11.53
CA LEU A 55 6.64 -2.13 10.88
C LEU A 55 7.60 -0.96 11.16
N THR A 56 8.72 -1.23 11.82
CA THR A 56 9.61 -0.17 12.36
C THR A 56 10.66 0.34 11.38
N GLU A 57 10.93 -0.40 10.31
CA GLU A 57 12.09 -0.17 9.43
C GLU A 57 11.70 -0.13 7.94
N VAL A 58 10.50 0.36 7.63
CA VAL A 58 10.05 0.47 6.23
C VAL A 58 10.54 1.79 5.65
N ARG A 59 11.07 1.74 4.43
CA ARG A 59 11.46 2.92 3.65
C ARG A 59 10.59 3.14 2.44
N ASN A 60 10.14 2.05 1.83
CA ASN A 60 9.40 2.08 0.58
C ASN A 60 8.24 1.10 0.63
N ILE A 61 7.15 1.45 -0.04
CA ILE A 61 6.02 0.56 -0.31
C ILE A 61 5.99 0.34 -1.83
N ILE A 62 5.90 -0.92 -2.24
CA ILE A 62 5.57 -1.26 -3.62
C ILE A 62 4.18 -1.87 -3.66
N ILE A 63 3.34 -1.39 -4.55
CA ILE A 63 2.00 -1.93 -4.79
C ILE A 63 1.97 -2.42 -6.23
N ARG A 64 1.79 -3.73 -6.39
CA ARG A 64 1.70 -4.39 -7.70
C ARG A 64 0.27 -4.78 -7.96
N PHE A 65 -0.29 -4.32 -9.06
CA PHE A 65 -1.67 -4.62 -9.43
C PHE A 65 -1.79 -4.77 -10.94
N SER A 66 -2.89 -5.36 -11.38
CA SER A 66 -3.23 -5.49 -12.78
C SER A 66 -4.44 -4.64 -13.13
N THR A 67 -4.48 -4.13 -14.35
CA THR A 67 -5.62 -3.41 -14.94
C THR A 67 -6.53 -4.32 -15.76
N GLU A 68 -6.27 -5.63 -15.78
CA GLU A 68 -7.17 -6.61 -16.37
C GLU A 68 -8.58 -6.51 -15.77
N LYS A 69 -9.58 -6.72 -16.63
CA LYS A 69 -10.97 -6.69 -16.21
C LYS A 69 -11.24 -7.76 -15.15
N ASP A 70 -12.03 -7.43 -14.14
CA ASP A 70 -12.43 -8.30 -13.03
C ASP A 70 -11.27 -8.80 -12.13
N ASN A 71 -10.04 -8.29 -12.33
CA ASN A 71 -8.93 -8.50 -11.41
C ASN A 71 -8.88 -7.38 -10.37
N HIS A 72 -9.12 -7.73 -9.12
CA HIS A 72 -9.13 -6.79 -7.99
C HIS A 72 -8.10 -7.15 -6.93
N TYR A 73 -7.05 -7.89 -7.29
CA TYR A 73 -5.99 -8.26 -6.35
C TYR A 73 -4.75 -7.40 -6.57
N CYS A 74 -4.17 -6.94 -5.47
CA CYS A 74 -2.84 -6.35 -5.50
C CYS A 74 -1.95 -6.98 -4.43
N THR A 75 -0.65 -6.99 -4.70
CA THR A 75 0.36 -7.37 -3.72
C THR A 75 1.01 -6.09 -3.19
N VAL A 76 1.07 -5.97 -1.86
CA VAL A 76 1.77 -4.88 -1.19
C VAL A 76 3.06 -5.42 -0.60
N HIS A 77 4.17 -4.79 -0.95
CA HIS A 77 5.50 -5.10 -0.44
C HIS A 77 6.01 -3.93 0.41
N PHE A 78 6.39 -4.20 1.66
CA PHE A 78 7.04 -3.22 2.53
C PHE A 78 8.53 -3.48 2.56
N LEU A 79 9.32 -2.54 2.05
CA LEU A 79 10.75 -2.73 1.85
C LEU A 79 11.59 -1.93 2.85
N ARG A 80 12.63 -2.55 3.40
CA ARG A 80 13.67 -1.86 4.19
C ARG A 80 14.56 -0.99 3.32
N ASN A 81 14.84 -1.42 2.09
CA ASN A 81 15.70 -0.75 1.11
C ASN A 81 14.98 -0.65 -0.24
N ILE A 82 15.67 -0.25 -1.32
CA ILE A 82 15.07 -0.19 -2.66
C ILE A 82 14.95 -1.58 -3.32
N ASP A 83 15.72 -2.55 -2.86
CA ASP A 83 15.71 -3.92 -3.37
C ASP A 83 14.43 -4.65 -2.94
N LEU A 84 13.76 -5.33 -3.87
CA LEU A 84 12.57 -6.13 -3.59
C LEU A 84 12.83 -7.27 -2.60
N GLN A 85 14.05 -7.84 -2.60
CA GLN A 85 14.44 -8.87 -1.63
C GLN A 85 14.54 -8.32 -0.20
N SER A 86 14.54 -6.99 -0.04
CA SER A 86 14.52 -6.35 1.28
C SER A 86 13.11 -6.24 1.89
N ALA A 87 12.13 -6.94 1.33
CA ALA A 87 10.79 -6.99 1.86
C ALA A 87 10.75 -7.55 3.29
N VAL A 88 10.21 -6.77 4.23
CA VAL A 88 10.02 -7.20 5.62
C VAL A 88 8.65 -7.82 5.87
N MET A 89 7.68 -7.45 5.05
CA MET A 89 6.34 -8.00 5.06
C MET A 89 5.73 -7.82 3.67
N ASN A 90 4.94 -8.80 3.26
CA ASN A 90 4.12 -8.71 2.06
C ASN A 90 2.74 -9.25 2.38
N PHE A 91 1.72 -8.73 1.72
CA PHE A 91 0.41 -9.38 1.67
C PHE A 91 -0.26 -9.15 0.34
N VAL A 92 -1.21 -10.03 0.03
CA VAL A 92 -2.11 -9.91 -1.11
C VAL A 92 -3.50 -9.64 -0.55
N PHE A 93 -4.21 -8.68 -1.14
CA PHE A 93 -5.60 -8.44 -0.76
C PHE A 93 -6.46 -8.08 -1.96
N ASN A 94 -7.77 -8.30 -1.80
CA ASN A 94 -8.78 -7.92 -2.77
C ASN A 94 -9.25 -6.48 -2.49
N TYR A 95 -8.93 -5.56 -3.39
CA TYR A 95 -9.26 -4.15 -3.25
C TYR A 95 -10.58 -3.75 -3.92
N LYS A 96 -11.42 -4.70 -4.38
CA LYS A 96 -12.65 -4.41 -5.13
C LYS A 96 -13.52 -3.33 -4.47
N ASP A 97 -13.75 -3.50 -3.17
CA ASP A 97 -14.59 -2.62 -2.36
C ASP A 97 -13.75 -1.81 -1.36
N HIS A 98 -12.44 -1.67 -1.59
CA HIS A 98 -11.52 -1.00 -0.67
C HIS A 98 -10.61 0.01 -1.38
N TYR A 99 -10.19 1.03 -0.65
CA TYR A 99 -9.14 1.95 -1.09
C TYR A 99 -8.02 2.02 -0.04
N ILE A 100 -6.84 2.41 -0.51
CA ILE A 100 -5.67 2.60 0.36
C ILE A 100 -5.56 4.08 0.72
N LYS A 101 -5.32 4.38 1.99
CA LYS A 101 -4.97 5.73 2.45
C LYS A 101 -3.62 5.73 3.14
N LEU A 102 -2.70 6.57 2.65
CA LEU A 102 -1.38 6.77 3.21
C LEU A 102 -1.26 8.17 3.81
N ILE A 103 -1.01 8.24 5.11
CA ILE A 103 -0.98 9.49 5.86
C ILE A 103 0.42 9.71 6.42
N LYS A 104 0.98 10.90 6.18
CA LYS A 104 2.25 11.30 6.78
C LYS A 104 2.00 11.92 8.14
N LYS A 105 2.62 11.36 9.18
CA LYS A 105 2.68 11.96 10.51
C LYS A 105 4.08 12.52 10.76
N GLU A 106 4.23 13.27 11.85
CA GLU A 106 5.51 13.88 12.24
C GLU A 106 6.64 12.83 12.34
N TYR A 107 6.38 11.74 13.07
CA TYR A 107 7.37 10.69 13.38
C TYR A 107 7.05 9.31 12.80
N SER A 108 5.94 9.17 12.08
CA SER A 108 5.47 7.89 11.55
C SER A 108 4.74 8.06 10.23
N ALA A 109 4.39 6.95 9.61
CA ALA A 109 3.43 6.86 8.53
C ALA A 109 2.28 5.95 8.98
N GLU A 110 1.10 6.20 8.42
CA GLU A 110 -0.04 5.29 8.57
C GLU A 110 -0.48 4.81 7.19
N MET A 111 -0.76 3.52 7.08
CA MET A 111 -1.43 2.92 5.94
C MET A 111 -2.76 2.37 6.42
N HIS A 112 -3.84 2.80 5.80
CA HIS A 112 -5.18 2.30 6.07
C HIS A 112 -5.72 1.58 4.83
N ILE A 113 -6.29 0.40 5.02
CA ILE A 113 -7.13 -0.27 4.02
C ILE A 113 -8.57 -0.13 4.50
N ILE A 114 -9.38 0.60 3.75
CA ILE A 114 -10.70 1.06 4.17
C ILE A 114 -11.72 0.72 3.07
N THR A 115 -12.92 0.34 3.46
CA THR A 115 -14.06 0.11 2.58
C THR A 115 -14.42 1.39 1.83
N SER A 116 -14.62 1.27 0.53
CA SER A 116 -15.11 2.34 -0.31
C SER A 116 -16.61 2.53 -0.06
N PRO A 117 -17.10 3.78 0.04
CA PRO A 117 -18.53 4.06 0.21
C PRO A 117 -19.37 3.64 -1.00
#